data_AF-A0A2V3VJ23-F1
#
_entry.id   AF-A0A2V3VJ23-F1
#
_cell.length_a   1.000
_cell.length_b   1.000
_cell.length_c   1.000
_cell.angle_alpha   90.00
_cell.angle_beta   90.00
_cell.angle_gamma   90.00
#
_symmetry.space_group_name_H-M   'P 1'
#
loop_
_entity.id
_entity.type
_entity.pdbx_description
1 polymer ?
#
loop_
_entity_poly.entity_id
_entity_poly.type
_entity_poly.pdbx_seq_one_letter_code
_entity_poly.pdbx_strand_id
1 'polypeptide(L)'
;MDDVNKLGLPIVLLAALWGAVNTTLSFFEIINARRDMMFALIDSCGYCAEKTLGPIEIYLTNLLPLTIGNIIFLGLICYVILSIPPHMKIADDMEAKRLKTACRAIALLPAFGVLGFAGGGIFDMVMLIRSL
;
A
#
# COMPACT_ATOMS: atom_id res chain seq x y z
N MET A 1 28.89 25.42 0.57
CA MET A 1 28.91 24.03 0.05
C MET A 1 28.25 23.04 1.02
N ASP A 2 28.07 23.41 2.30
CA ASP A 2 27.31 22.62 3.29
C ASP A 2 25.80 22.59 3.09
N ASP A 3 25.19 23.59 2.44
CA ASP A 3 23.74 23.65 2.24
C ASP A 3 23.23 22.60 1.24
N VAL A 4 24.03 22.25 0.22
CA VAL A 4 23.68 21.23 -0.79
C VAL A 4 23.62 19.83 -0.16
N ASN A 5 24.52 19.53 0.78
CA ASN A 5 24.51 18.27 1.53
C ASN A 5 23.36 18.20 2.55
N LYS A 6 22.93 19.34 3.11
CA LYS A 6 21.72 19.41 3.95
C LYS A 6 20.41 19.26 3.16
N LEU A 7 20.38 19.69 1.90
CA LEU A 7 19.20 19.54 1.02
C LEU A 7 19.09 18.16 0.36
N GLY A 8 20.17 17.38 0.27
CA GLY A 8 20.15 16.06 -0.36
C GLY A 8 19.17 15.09 0.31
N LEU A 9 19.18 15.05 1.65
CA LEU A 9 18.30 14.16 2.43
C LEU A 9 16.80 14.46 2.21
N PRO A 10 16.30 15.71 2.35
CA PRO A 10 14.88 16.01 2.12
C PRO A 10 14.44 15.79 0.67
N ILE A 11 15.30 16.03 -0.32
CA ILE A 11 14.97 15.77 -1.74
C ILE A 11 14.83 14.26 -2.00
N VAL A 12 15.78 13.45 -1.52
CA VAL A 12 15.72 11.99 -1.62
C VAL A 12 14.46 11.46 -0.93
N LEU A 13 14.09 12.04 0.20
CA LEU A 13 12.92 11.64 0.97
C LEU A 13 11.60 11.98 0.24
N LEU A 14 11.52 13.17 -0.34
CA LEU A 14 10.37 13.57 -1.17
C LEU A 14 10.25 12.70 -2.42
N ALA A 15 11.36 12.39 -3.08
CA ALA A 15 11.37 11.50 -4.25
C ALA A 15 10.95 10.07 -3.88
N ALA A 16 11.42 9.55 -2.75
CA ALA A 16 11.02 8.22 -2.25
C ALA A 16 9.54 8.17 -1.87
N LEU A 17 9.02 9.21 -1.21
CA LEU A 17 7.60 9.34 -0.90
C LEU A 17 6.74 9.41 -2.17
N TRP A 18 7.17 10.18 -3.16
CA TRP A 18 6.47 10.29 -4.43
C TRP A 18 6.44 8.97 -5.20
N GLY A 19 7.59 8.28 -5.27
CA GLY A 19 7.68 6.95 -5.86
C GLY A 19 6.79 5.93 -5.15
N ALA A 20 6.72 6.00 -3.82
CA ALA A 20 5.83 5.15 -3.04
C ALA A 20 4.35 5.42 -3.34
N VAL A 21 3.93 6.68 -3.39
CA VAL A 21 2.55 7.06 -3.73
C VAL A 21 2.16 6.54 -5.11
N ASN A 22 2.98 6.77 -6.13
CA ASN A 22 2.69 6.29 -7.50
C ASN A 22 2.58 4.77 -7.56
N THR A 23 3.49 4.07 -6.89
CA THR A 23 3.49 2.61 -6.84
C THR A 23 2.20 2.10 -6.18
N THR A 24 1.79 2.68 -5.05
CA THR A 24 0.53 2.33 -4.37
C THR A 24 -0.69 2.61 -5.24
N LEU A 25 -0.73 3.73 -5.97
CA LEU A 25 -1.84 4.05 -6.87
C LEU A 25 -1.95 3.01 -8.01
N SER A 26 -0.82 2.63 -8.62
CA SER A 26 -0.80 1.57 -9.63
C SER A 26 -1.25 0.22 -9.06
N PHE A 27 -0.83 -0.14 -7.84
CA PHE A 27 -1.33 -1.33 -7.17
C PHE A 27 -2.85 -1.29 -6.97
N PHE A 28 -3.39 -0.14 -6.57
CA PHE A 28 -4.83 0.03 -6.37
C PHE A 28 -5.62 -0.18 -7.68
N GLU A 29 -5.18 0.43 -8.79
CA GLU A 29 -5.81 0.25 -10.10
C GLU A 29 -5.78 -1.21 -10.56
N ILE A 30 -4.63 -1.87 -10.43
CA ILE A 30 -4.48 -3.27 -10.84
C ILE A 30 -5.36 -4.17 -9.97
N ILE A 31 -5.35 -4.01 -8.65
CA ILE A 31 -6.14 -4.82 -7.72
C ILE A 31 -7.63 -4.67 -8.03
N ASN A 32 -8.12 -3.45 -8.21
CA ASN A 32 -9.53 -3.22 -8.53
C ASN A 32 -9.91 -3.81 -9.89
N ALA A 33 -9.09 -3.64 -10.93
CA ALA A 33 -9.35 -4.24 -12.23
C ALA A 33 -9.42 -5.78 -12.18
N ARG A 34 -8.58 -6.42 -11.36
CA ARG A 34 -8.61 -7.87 -11.15
C ARG A 34 -9.81 -8.31 -10.33
N ARG A 35 -10.19 -7.53 -9.31
CA ARG A 35 -11.38 -7.76 -8.48
C ARG A 35 -12.66 -7.67 -9.31
N ASP A 36 -12.78 -6.66 -10.16
CA ASP A 36 -13.95 -6.49 -11.05
C ASP A 36 -14.07 -7.65 -12.04
N MET A 37 -12.94 -8.11 -12.59
CA MET A 37 -12.90 -9.30 -13.43
C MET A 37 -13.36 -10.56 -12.68
N MET A 38 -12.89 -10.75 -11.44
CA MET A 38 -13.29 -11.88 -10.59
C MET A 38 -14.79 -11.85 -10.29
N PHE A 39 -15.35 -10.72 -9.85
CA PHE A 39 -16.77 -10.59 -9.56
C PHE A 39 -17.65 -10.75 -10.82
N ALA A 40 -17.22 -10.23 -11.97
CA ALA A 40 -17.93 -10.45 -13.23
C ALA A 40 -17.96 -11.95 -13.63
N LEU A 41 -16.91 -12.72 -13.32
CA LEU A 41 -16.92 -14.18 -13.53
C LEU A 41 -17.85 -14.90 -12.55
N ILE A 42 -17.88 -14.48 -11.28
CA ILE A 42 -18.79 -15.03 -10.27
C ILE A 42 -20.24 -14.81 -10.71
N ASP A 43 -20.60 -13.59 -11.10
CA ASP A 43 -21.96 -13.22 -11.51
C ASP A 43 -22.41 -13.92 -12.81
N SER A 44 -21.50 -14.06 -13.78
CA SER A 44 -21.84 -14.63 -15.09
C SER A 44 -21.94 -16.16 -15.11
N CYS A 45 -21.25 -16.84 -14.18
CA CYS A 45 -20.98 -18.26 -14.37
C CYS A 45 -21.01 -19.12 -13.10
N GLY A 46 -20.95 -18.55 -11.90
CA GLY A 46 -20.79 -19.29 -10.64
C GLY A 46 -19.53 -20.17 -10.65
N TYR A 47 -19.64 -21.37 -11.23
CA TYR A 47 -18.57 -22.33 -11.52
C TYR A 47 -18.35 -22.47 -13.03
N CYS A 48 -17.53 -21.59 -13.61
CA CYS A 48 -17.20 -21.61 -15.03
C CYS A 48 -16.20 -22.75 -15.33
N ALA A 49 -16.69 -23.99 -15.53
CA ALA A 49 -15.85 -25.17 -15.79
C ALA A 49 -15.12 -25.16 -17.16
N GLU A 50 -15.54 -24.30 -18.09
CA GLU A 50 -14.99 -24.22 -19.46
C GLU A 50 -13.96 -23.09 -19.67
N LYS A 51 -13.69 -22.27 -18.66
CA LYS A 51 -12.66 -21.21 -18.75
C LYS A 51 -11.40 -21.65 -18.01
N THR A 52 -10.25 -21.39 -18.62
CA THR A 52 -8.90 -21.73 -18.12
C THR A 52 -8.50 -21.09 -16.79
N LEU A 53 -9.32 -20.20 -16.22
CA LEU A 53 -9.07 -19.55 -14.93
C LEU A 53 -10.38 -19.43 -14.14
N GLY A 54 -10.48 -20.16 -13.03
CA GLY A 54 -11.61 -20.05 -12.10
C GLY A 54 -11.50 -18.81 -11.17
N PRO A 55 -12.60 -18.37 -10.53
CA PRO A 55 -12.58 -17.25 -9.58
C PRO A 55 -11.56 -17.44 -8.44
N ILE A 56 -11.41 -18.68 -7.95
CA ILE A 56 -10.42 -19.05 -6.92
C ILE A 56 -8.99 -18.88 -7.42
N GLU A 57 -8.72 -19.29 -8.65
CA GLU A 57 -7.37 -19.23 -9.23
C GLU A 57 -6.95 -17.78 -9.45
N ILE A 58 -7.86 -16.93 -9.96
CA ILE A 58 -7.63 -15.49 -10.09
C ILE A 58 -7.37 -14.85 -8.72
N TYR A 59 -8.14 -15.25 -7.70
CA TYR A 59 -7.95 -14.73 -6.35
C TYR A 59 -6.58 -15.11 -5.76
N LEU A 60 -6.21 -16.39 -5.79
CA LEU A 60 -4.98 -16.90 -5.17
C LEU A 60 -3.70 -16.53 -5.93
N THR A 61 -3.74 -16.47 -7.26
CA THR A 61 -2.54 -16.20 -8.06
C THR A 61 -2.29 -14.71 -8.31
N ASN A 62 -3.33 -13.88 -8.19
CA ASN A 62 -3.25 -12.46 -8.54
C ASN A 62 -3.59 -11.58 -7.33
N LEU A 63 -4.86 -11.58 -6.90
CA LEU A 63 -5.38 -10.65 -5.89
C LEU A 63 -4.71 -10.81 -4.53
N LEU A 64 -4.54 -12.04 -4.04
CA LEU A 64 -3.98 -12.29 -2.73
C LEU A 64 -2.49 -11.89 -2.65
N PRO A 65 -1.60 -12.32 -3.58
CA PRO A 65 -0.21 -11.85 -3.61
C PRO A 65 -0.09 -10.33 -3.77
N LEU A 66 -0.89 -9.72 -4.65
CA LEU A 66 -0.91 -8.26 -4.84
C LEU A 66 -1.32 -7.51 -3.57
N THR A 67 -2.37 -7.98 -2.90
CA THR A 67 -2.86 -7.37 -1.66
C THR A 67 -1.84 -7.50 -0.53
N ILE A 68 -1.25 -8.69 -0.36
CA ILE A 68 -0.19 -8.92 0.64
C ILE A 68 1.04 -8.06 0.33
N GLY A 69 1.50 -8.05 -0.93
CA GLY A 69 2.64 -7.26 -1.37
C GLY A 69 2.45 -5.77 -1.11
N ASN A 70 1.26 -5.24 -1.41
CA ASN A 70 0.94 -3.84 -1.17
C ASN A 70 0.82 -3.51 0.33
N ILE A 71 0.27 -4.41 1.14
CA ILE A 71 0.23 -4.26 2.61
C ILE A 71 1.66 -4.19 3.19
N ILE A 72 2.55 -5.10 2.77
CA ILE A 72 3.95 -5.11 3.21
C ILE A 72 4.64 -3.83 2.77
N PHE A 73 4.45 -3.42 1.50
CA PHE A 73 5.04 -2.21 0.95
C PHE A 73 4.61 -0.96 1.73
N LEU A 74 3.31 -0.76 1.95
CA LEU A 74 2.79 0.36 2.73
C LEU A 74 3.25 0.32 4.19
N GLY A 75 3.35 -0.87 4.79
CA GLY A 75 3.92 -1.06 6.12
C GLY A 75 5.38 -0.62 6.20
N LEU A 76 6.20 -0.97 5.21
CA LEU A 76 7.59 -0.52 5.10
C LEU A 76 7.69 0.99 4.93
N ILE A 77 6.83 1.60 4.10
CA ILE A 77 6.80 3.06 3.94
C ILE A 77 6.42 3.76 5.25
N CYS A 78 5.43 3.25 5.96
CA CYS A 78 5.04 3.75 7.28
C CYS A 78 6.22 3.65 8.27
N TYR A 79 6.92 2.52 8.30
CA TYR A 79 8.11 2.32 9.12
C TYR A 79 9.23 3.30 8.78
N VAL A 80 9.53 3.50 7.49
CA VAL A 80 10.55 4.45 7.03
C VAL A 80 10.19 5.86 7.48
N ILE A 81 8.96 6.32 7.26
CA ILE A 81 8.51 7.67 7.63
C ILE A 81 8.67 7.91 9.14
N LEU A 82 8.26 6.94 9.96
CA LEU A 82 8.36 7.03 11.42
C LEU A 82 9.81 6.94 11.93
N SER A 83 10.72 6.36 11.13
CA SER A 83 12.14 6.23 11.45
C SER A 83 12.96 7.47 11.08
N ILE A 84 12.41 8.44 10.34
CA ILE A 84 13.13 9.68 9.97
C ILE A 84 13.50 10.54 11.18
N PRO A 85 12.57 10.89 12.11
CA PRO A 85 12.88 11.77 13.24
C PRO A 85 14.05 11.29 14.12
N PRO A 86 14.18 10.00 14.50
CA PRO A 86 15.30 9.57 15.33
C PRO A 86 16.66 9.54 14.61
N HIS A 87 16.69 9.47 13.28
CA HIS A 87 17.94 9.46 12.51
C HIS A 87 18.46 10.86 12.15
N MET A 88 17.61 11.89 12.23
CA MET A 88 18.03 13.27 12.01
C MET A 88 18.56 13.89 13.31
N LYS A 89 19.87 14.22 13.34
CA LYS A 89 20.45 15.04 14.41
C LYS A 89 20.07 16.51 14.18
N ILE A 90 18.97 16.93 14.78
CA ILE A 90 18.52 18.33 14.77
C ILE A 90 19.01 18.98 16.07
N ALA A 91 19.69 20.12 15.95
CA ALA A 91 20.23 20.85 17.10
C ALA A 91 19.16 21.64 17.88
N ASP A 92 18.01 21.91 17.25
CA ASP A 92 16.86 22.61 17.84
C ASP A 92 15.74 21.62 18.24
N ASP A 93 15.47 21.55 19.54
CA ASP A 93 14.41 20.70 20.13
C ASP A 93 12.99 21.06 19.63
N MET A 94 12.76 22.32 19.24
CA MET A 94 11.45 22.77 18.75
C MET A 94 11.18 22.28 17.33
N GLU A 95 12.19 22.37 16.45
CA GLU A 95 12.13 21.83 15.09
C GLU A 95 12.02 20.31 15.08
N ALA A 96 12.75 19.63 15.97
CA ALA A 96 12.66 18.17 16.13
C ALA A 96 11.24 17.71 16.51
N LYS A 97 10.56 18.44 17.41
CA LYS A 97 9.16 18.14 17.78
C LYS A 97 8.18 18.38 16.63
N ARG A 98 8.36 19.44 15.85
CA ARG A 98 7.52 19.72 14.67
C ARG A 98 7.69 18.64 13.61
N LEU A 99 8.94 18.25 13.30
CA LEU A 99 9.24 17.19 12.35
C LEU A 99 8.63 15.86 12.79
N LYS A 100 8.76 15.49 14.07
CA LYS A 100 8.16 14.26 14.61
C LYS A 100 6.64 14.24 14.46
N THR A 101 5.98 15.37 14.69
CA THR A 101 4.52 15.50 14.52
C THR A 101 4.13 15.41 13.04
N ALA A 102 4.87 16.07 12.15
CA ALA A 102 4.63 16.01 10.71
C ALA A 102 4.81 14.58 10.16
N CYS A 103 5.90 13.90 10.51
CA CYS A 103 6.14 12.50 10.10
C CYS A 103 5.02 11.57 10.61
N ARG A 104 4.55 11.75 11.84
CA ARG A 104 3.40 10.98 12.36
C ARG A 104 2.12 11.25 11.57
N ALA A 105 1.84 12.50 11.24
CA ALA A 105 0.67 12.86 10.44
C ALA A 105 0.74 12.26 9.03
N ILE A 106 1.91 12.31 8.38
CA ILE A 106 2.12 11.72 7.04
C ILE A 106 2.00 10.19 7.09
N ALA A 107 2.52 9.55 8.14
CA ALA A 107 2.44 8.10 8.32
C ALA A 107 1.01 7.57 8.52
N LEU A 108 0.05 8.41 8.89
CA LEU A 108 -1.37 8.01 8.98
C LEU A 108 -1.91 7.55 7.63
N LEU A 109 -1.56 8.24 6.54
CA LEU A 109 -2.04 7.91 5.19
C LEU A 109 -1.71 6.46 4.77
N PRO A 110 -0.43 6.02 4.76
CA PRO A 110 -0.11 4.63 4.44
C PRO A 110 -0.66 3.65 5.48
N ALA A 111 -0.77 4.03 6.76
CA ALA A 111 -1.39 3.18 7.78
C ALA A 111 -2.88 2.91 7.50
N PHE A 112 -3.64 3.93 7.11
CA PHE A 112 -5.02 3.75 6.64
C PHE A 112 -5.07 2.89 5.38
N GLY A 113 -4.12 3.05 4.46
CA GLY A 113 -3.97 2.19 3.30
C GLY A 113 -3.83 0.71 3.69
N VAL A 114 -2.90 0.39 4.60
CA VAL A 114 -2.72 -0.98 5.11
C VAL A 114 -4.02 -1.54 5.66
N LEU A 115 -4.72 -0.79 6.51
CA LEU A 115 -6.00 -1.22 7.08
C LEU A 115 -7.08 -1.43 6.02
N GLY A 116 -7.16 -0.52 5.04
CA GLY A 116 -8.11 -0.61 3.94
C GLY A 116 -7.88 -1.83 3.04
N PHE A 117 -6.63 -2.10 2.66
CA PHE A 117 -6.28 -3.27 1.86
C PHE A 117 -6.43 -4.58 2.65
N ALA A 118 -6.10 -4.59 3.94
CA ALA A 118 -6.32 -5.75 4.79
C ALA A 118 -7.82 -6.07 4.93
N GLY A 119 -8.64 -5.06 5.22
CA GLY A 119 -10.10 -5.20 5.29
C GLY A 119 -10.71 -5.60 3.95
N GLY A 120 -10.27 -4.99 2.86
CA GLY A 120 -10.71 -5.31 1.51
C GLY A 120 -10.34 -6.73 1.09
N GLY A 121 -9.14 -7.20 1.41
CA GLY A 121 -8.72 -8.58 1.14
C GLY A 121 -9.52 -9.61 1.94
N ILE A 122 -9.80 -9.33 3.22
CA ILE A 122 -10.69 -10.19 4.03
C ILE A 122 -12.10 -10.24 3.43
N PHE A 123 -12.64 -9.09 3.02
CA PHE A 123 -13.95 -9.02 2.40
C PHE A 123 -14.03 -9.84 1.11
N ASP A 124 -13.03 -9.73 0.24
CA ASP A 124 -12.95 -10.53 -0.99
C ASP A 124 -12.90 -12.03 -0.69
N MET A 125 -12.09 -12.43 0.30
CA MET A 125 -11.99 -13.82 0.72
C MET A 125 -13.35 -14.37 1.21
N VAL A 126 -14.06 -13.59 2.04
CA VAL A 126 -15.39 -13.97 2.54
C VAL A 126 -16.40 -14.06 1.41
N MET A 127 -16.40 -13.12 0.47
CA MET A 127 -17.29 -13.16 -0.69
C MET A 127 -17.00 -14.35 -1.59
N LEU A 128 -15.73 -14.65 -1.86
CA LEU A 128 -15.33 -15.82 -2.63
C LEU A 128 -15.82 -17.11 -1.96
N ILE A 129 -15.61 -17.28 -0.64
CA ILE A 129 -16.06 -18.46 0.10
C ILE A 129 -17.59 -18.60 0.05
N ARG A 130 -18.34 -17.49 0.13
CA ARG A 130 -19.81 -17.52 0.06
C ARG A 130 -20.35 -17.82 -1.34
N SER A 131 -19.57 -17.53 -2.37
CA SER A 131 -19.95 -17.75 -3.77
C SER A 131 -19.66 -19.17 -4.27
N LEU A 132 -18.90 -19.96 -3.49
CA LEU A 132 -18.59 -21.37 -3.72
C LEU A 132 -19.61 -22.28 -3.04
#